data_AF-A0A7J9IGW7-F1
#
_entry.id   AF-A0A7J9IGW7-F1
#
_cell.length_a   1.000
_cell.length_b   1.000
_cell.length_c   1.000
_cell.angle_alpha   90.00
_cell.angle_beta   90.00
_cell.angle_gamma   90.00
#
_symmetry.space_group_name_H-M   'P 1'
#
loop_
_entity.id
_entity.type
_entity.pdbx_description
1 polymer ?
#
loop_
_entity_poly.entity_id
_entity_poly.type
_entity_poly.pdbx_seq_one_letter_code
_entity_poly.pdbx_strand_id
1 'polypeptide(L)'
;APNLGDDAIVHLRNILCTSLDELADLTKDCIEGIHLLHNKRSDLRKLLLLKLAFSIEQIVMLPKIMHEIQCLEGNKDSDPIYFSVLKFCTDCMLTILTDSNLQVQAIGLQVLKSVVLKSNNMEDNSSIVFFIGELKSMTKESVVIVGECLQVLMLLQTVSKESDCQRGFMSLFLEAIVMIFSASEDNCSQEVNDIRNTAIRLVSHLAQIPSSAGHLKDVLLLMSETHRQQLQGVIRASVTLDHSVGETKSVAPPLEIKLPVPLEMRREDNALPSATQVKLKQQNEER
;
A
#
# COMPACT_ATOMS: atom_id res chain seq x y z
N ALA A 1 -28.46 -4.22 15.92
CA ALA A 1 -28.35 -3.48 14.66
C ALA A 1 -29.69 -3.59 13.93
N PRO A 2 -30.14 -2.58 13.16
CA PRO A 2 -31.29 -2.79 12.27
C PRO A 2 -30.88 -3.84 11.24
N ASN A 3 -31.62 -4.94 11.14
CA ASN A 3 -31.39 -5.95 10.11
C ASN A 3 -31.70 -5.30 8.76
N LEU A 4 -30.68 -5.12 7.91
CA LEU A 4 -30.94 -4.90 6.48
C LEU A 4 -31.71 -6.12 5.98
N GLY A 5 -32.79 -5.91 5.22
CA GLY A 5 -33.49 -7.01 4.59
C GLY A 5 -32.58 -7.73 3.58
N ASP A 6 -32.73 -9.05 3.45
CA ASP A 6 -31.89 -9.90 2.59
C ASP A 6 -31.76 -9.35 1.14
N ASP A 7 -32.82 -8.72 0.61
CA ASP A 7 -32.84 -8.11 -0.72
C ASP A 7 -31.86 -6.91 -0.86
N ALA A 8 -31.71 -6.12 0.20
CA ALA A 8 -30.77 -5.00 0.22
C ALA A 8 -29.32 -5.49 0.23
N ILE A 9 -29.04 -6.61 0.90
CA ILE A 9 -27.70 -7.18 0.97
C ILE A 9 -27.29 -7.78 -0.38
N VAL A 10 -28.22 -8.50 -1.03
CA VAL A 10 -28.02 -9.01 -2.40
C VAL A 10 -27.76 -7.86 -3.38
N HIS A 11 -28.50 -6.76 -3.27
CA HIS A 11 -28.26 -5.56 -4.09
C HIS A 11 -26.87 -4.96 -3.87
N LEU A 12 -26.42 -4.81 -2.62
CA LEU A 12 -25.09 -4.28 -2.31
C LEU A 12 -23.98 -5.16 -2.88
N ARG A 13 -24.13 -6.49 -2.80
CA ARG A 13 -23.20 -7.45 -3.41
C ARG A 13 -23.13 -7.28 -4.92
N ASN A 14 -24.27 -7.20 -5.59
CA ASN A 14 -24.32 -7.03 -7.05
C ASN A 14 -23.66 -5.72 -7.50
N ILE A 15 -23.88 -4.62 -6.76
CA ILE A 15 -23.23 -3.33 -7.02
C ILE A 15 -21.70 -3.46 -6.89
N LEU A 16 -21.22 -4.12 -5.83
CA LEU A 16 -19.78 -4.32 -5.62
C LEU A 16 -19.15 -5.22 -6.68
N CYS A 17 -19.78 -6.33 -7.04
CA CYS A 17 -19.29 -7.21 -8.10
C CYS A 17 -19.22 -6.48 -9.45
N THR A 18 -20.25 -5.71 -9.80
CA THR A 18 -20.22 -4.90 -11.03
C THR A 18 -19.12 -3.83 -10.97
N SER A 19 -18.91 -3.22 -9.79
CA SER A 19 -17.86 -2.23 -9.59
C SER A 19 -16.45 -2.85 -9.71
N LEU A 20 -16.27 -4.12 -9.35
CA LEU A 20 -14.99 -4.83 -9.49
C LEU A 20 -14.63 -5.03 -10.96
N ASP A 21 -15.60 -5.39 -11.81
CA ASP A 21 -15.37 -5.59 -13.26
C ASP A 21 -14.94 -4.26 -13.92
N GLU A 22 -15.68 -3.18 -13.65
CA GLU A 22 -15.35 -1.83 -14.15
C GLU A 22 -13.99 -1.34 -13.65
N LEU A 23 -13.65 -1.68 -12.40
CA LEU A 23 -12.37 -1.36 -11.80
C LEU A 23 -11.21 -2.15 -12.43
N ALA A 24 -11.46 -3.41 -12.81
CA ALA A 24 -10.52 -4.24 -13.54
C ALA A 24 -10.16 -3.59 -14.89
N ASP A 25 -11.20 -3.24 -15.65
CA ASP A 25 -11.05 -2.63 -16.97
C ASP A 25 -10.35 -1.28 -16.87
N LEU A 26 -10.76 -0.42 -15.93
CA LEU A 26 -10.08 0.86 -15.69
C LEU A 26 -8.60 0.69 -15.32
N THR A 27 -8.29 -0.27 -14.45
CA THR A 27 -6.91 -0.56 -14.02
C THR A 27 -6.07 -0.99 -15.21
N LYS A 28 -6.59 -1.93 -16.02
CA LYS A 28 -5.94 -2.44 -17.22
C LYS A 28 -5.71 -1.33 -18.25
N ASP A 29 -6.72 -0.54 -18.58
CA ASP A 29 -6.64 0.58 -19.51
C ASP A 29 -5.61 1.62 -19.07
N CYS A 30 -5.52 1.88 -17.75
CA CYS A 30 -4.52 2.78 -17.21
C CYS A 30 -3.10 2.23 -17.37
N ILE A 31 -2.88 0.95 -17.07
CA ILE A 31 -1.57 0.29 -17.22
C ILE A 31 -1.14 0.29 -18.68
N GLU A 32 -2.01 -0.17 -19.59
CA GLU A 32 -1.75 -0.19 -21.04
C GLU A 32 -1.45 1.22 -21.57
N GLY A 33 -2.27 2.21 -21.18
CA GLY A 33 -2.03 3.60 -21.55
C GLY A 33 -0.71 4.16 -21.03
N ILE A 34 -0.29 3.81 -19.81
CA ILE A 34 1.00 4.24 -19.24
C ILE A 34 2.18 3.62 -20.02
N HIS A 35 2.05 2.38 -20.48
CA HIS A 35 3.05 1.72 -21.33
C HIS A 35 3.16 2.37 -22.72
N LEU A 36 2.04 2.75 -23.33
CA LEU A 36 2.01 3.39 -24.66
C LEU A 36 2.54 4.82 -24.67
N LEU A 37 2.48 5.54 -23.54
CA LEU A 37 2.92 6.94 -23.47
C LEU A 37 4.42 7.08 -23.24
N HIS A 38 5.19 7.32 -24.31
CA HIS A 38 6.62 7.61 -24.21
C HIS A 38 6.96 8.95 -23.53
N ASN A 39 6.06 9.95 -23.62
CA ASN A 39 6.30 11.25 -23.00
C ASN A 39 5.95 11.25 -21.50
N LYS A 40 7.01 11.19 -20.67
CA LYS A 40 6.94 11.23 -19.20
C LYS A 40 6.29 12.50 -18.64
N ARG A 41 6.19 13.61 -19.40
CA ARG A 41 5.63 14.90 -18.94
C ARG A 41 4.23 15.20 -19.46
N SER A 42 3.59 14.28 -20.18
CA SER A 42 2.24 14.51 -20.69
C SER A 42 1.20 14.57 -19.57
N ASP A 43 0.25 15.50 -19.67
CA ASP A 43 -0.86 15.59 -18.72
C ASP A 43 -1.77 14.36 -18.78
N LEU A 44 -1.84 13.71 -19.94
CA LEU A 44 -2.51 12.42 -20.08
C LEU A 44 -1.85 11.34 -19.22
N ARG A 45 -0.51 11.25 -19.18
CA ARG A 45 0.19 10.29 -18.31
C ARG A 45 -0.08 10.55 -16.83
N LYS A 46 -0.11 11.83 -16.42
CA LYS A 46 -0.48 12.20 -15.04
C LYS A 46 -1.91 11.78 -14.72
N LEU A 47 -2.85 12.00 -15.64
CA LEU A 47 -4.24 11.58 -15.48
C LEU A 47 -4.37 10.07 -15.35
N LEU A 48 -3.66 9.29 -16.17
CA LEU A 48 -3.65 7.83 -16.08
C LEU A 48 -3.07 7.34 -14.75
N LEU A 49 -1.97 7.94 -14.27
CA LEU A 49 -1.41 7.63 -12.95
C LEU A 49 -2.38 7.95 -11.82
N LEU A 50 -3.14 9.06 -11.92
CA LEU A 50 -4.14 9.41 -10.91
C LEU A 50 -5.34 8.45 -10.92
N LYS A 51 -5.82 8.06 -12.11
CA LYS A 51 -6.87 7.06 -12.26
C LYS A 51 -6.42 5.69 -11.74
N LEU A 52 -5.19 5.30 -12.02
CA LEU A 52 -4.60 4.08 -11.49
C LEU A 52 -4.50 4.14 -9.96
N ALA A 53 -4.03 5.25 -9.40
CA ALA A 53 -3.96 5.44 -7.95
C ALA A 53 -5.34 5.29 -7.28
N PHE A 54 -6.36 5.95 -7.84
CA PHE A 54 -7.76 5.78 -7.40
C PHE A 54 -8.19 4.32 -7.48
N SER A 55 -7.86 3.65 -8.59
CA SER A 55 -8.26 2.26 -8.79
C SER A 55 -7.64 1.33 -7.75
N ILE A 56 -6.35 1.52 -7.45
CA ILE A 56 -5.63 0.79 -6.41
C ILE A 56 -6.25 1.03 -5.03
N GLU A 57 -6.63 2.27 -4.71
CA GLU A 57 -7.31 2.57 -3.44
C GLU A 57 -8.62 1.76 -3.32
N GLN A 58 -9.39 1.65 -4.39
CA GLN A 58 -10.61 0.84 -4.40
C GLN A 58 -10.29 -0.67 -4.29
N ILE A 59 -9.29 -1.18 -5.03
CA ILE A 59 -8.88 -2.59 -4.97
C ILE A 59 -8.54 -3.00 -3.53
N VAL A 60 -7.86 -2.12 -2.79
CA VAL A 60 -7.48 -2.39 -1.39
C VAL A 60 -8.69 -2.32 -0.44
N MET A 61 -9.65 -1.42 -0.69
CA MET A 61 -10.83 -1.24 0.17
C MET A 61 -11.96 -2.25 -0.07
N LEU A 62 -12.16 -2.72 -1.31
CA LEU A 62 -13.30 -3.56 -1.67
C LEU A 62 -13.41 -4.87 -0.88
N PRO A 63 -12.33 -5.61 -0.60
CA PRO A 63 -12.41 -6.78 0.26
C PRO A 63 -12.93 -6.45 1.66
N LYS A 64 -12.54 -5.29 2.22
CA LYS A 64 -13.05 -4.84 3.54
C LYS A 64 -14.56 -4.62 3.50
N ILE A 65 -15.05 -3.90 2.49
CA ILE A 65 -16.49 -3.62 2.33
C ILE A 65 -17.26 -4.94 2.14
N MET A 66 -16.72 -5.87 1.36
CA MET A 66 -17.35 -7.18 1.15
C MET A 66 -17.40 -8.01 2.44
N HIS A 67 -16.35 -7.95 3.27
CA HIS A 67 -16.34 -8.59 4.58
C HIS A 67 -17.39 -7.99 5.53
N GLU A 68 -17.51 -6.66 5.57
CA GLU A 68 -18.52 -5.97 6.38
C GLU A 68 -19.94 -6.37 5.97
N ILE A 69 -20.20 -6.50 4.66
CA ILE A 69 -21.48 -6.98 4.14
C ILE A 69 -21.75 -8.43 4.56
N GLN A 70 -20.74 -9.31 4.50
CA GLN A 70 -20.88 -10.70 4.96
C GLN A 70 -21.23 -10.76 6.46
N CYS A 71 -20.62 -9.91 7.28
CA CYS A 71 -20.94 -9.81 8.71
C CYS A 71 -22.40 -9.42 8.97
N LEU A 72 -23.00 -8.60 8.09
CA LEU A 72 -24.41 -8.21 8.18
C LEU A 72 -25.38 -9.37 7.88
N GLU A 73 -24.98 -10.37 7.11
CA GLU A 73 -25.81 -11.57 6.85
C GLU A 73 -25.81 -12.60 7.99
N GLY A 74 -25.05 -12.34 9.04
CA GLY A 74 -24.95 -13.20 10.21
C GLY A 74 -24.11 -14.44 9.96
N ASN A 75 -22.78 -14.29 10.02
CA ASN A 75 -21.75 -15.33 10.20
C ASN A 75 -22.16 -16.76 9.77
N LYS A 76 -22.61 -16.90 8.52
CA LYS A 76 -22.64 -18.20 7.84
C LYS A 76 -21.21 -18.46 7.34
N ASP A 77 -20.80 -19.73 7.37
CA ASP A 77 -19.47 -20.17 6.98
C ASP A 77 -18.92 -19.43 5.74
N SER A 78 -17.60 -19.23 5.73
CA SER A 78 -16.81 -18.52 4.70
C SER A 78 -17.51 -18.37 3.35
N ASP A 79 -18.01 -17.17 3.06
CA ASP A 79 -18.72 -16.85 1.83
C ASP A 79 -17.75 -16.97 0.63
N PRO A 80 -18.02 -17.87 -0.34
CA PRO A 80 -17.19 -18.01 -1.53
C PRO A 80 -17.08 -16.70 -2.33
N ILE A 81 -18.07 -15.80 -2.21
CA ILE A 81 -18.04 -14.47 -2.86
C ILE A 81 -16.95 -13.61 -2.24
N TYR A 82 -16.88 -13.50 -0.90
CA TYR A 82 -15.83 -12.74 -0.22
C TYR A 82 -14.43 -13.21 -0.62
N PHE A 83 -14.20 -14.53 -0.61
CA PHE A 83 -12.91 -15.09 -1.00
C PHE A 83 -12.60 -14.83 -2.48
N SER A 84 -13.60 -14.87 -3.36
CA SER A 84 -13.43 -14.55 -4.78
C SER A 84 -13.04 -13.10 -4.99
N VAL A 85 -13.68 -12.16 -4.27
CA VAL A 85 -13.32 -10.73 -4.30
C VAL A 85 -11.91 -10.50 -3.77
N LEU A 86 -11.57 -11.10 -2.63
CA LEU A 86 -10.24 -11.00 -2.04
C LEU A 86 -9.16 -11.52 -3.01
N LYS A 87 -9.38 -12.69 -3.60
CA LYS A 87 -8.48 -13.29 -4.59
C LYS A 87 -8.32 -12.38 -5.80
N PHE A 88 -9.43 -11.91 -6.37
CA PHE A 88 -9.40 -11.00 -7.51
C PHE A 88 -8.58 -9.73 -7.21
N CYS A 89 -8.84 -9.08 -6.08
CA CYS A 89 -8.07 -7.90 -5.68
C CYS A 89 -6.59 -8.23 -5.51
N THR A 90 -6.26 -9.41 -4.97
CA THR A 90 -4.87 -9.85 -4.77
C THR A 90 -4.16 -10.04 -6.10
N ASP A 91 -4.82 -10.68 -7.07
CA ASP A 91 -4.30 -10.89 -8.42
C ASP A 91 -4.08 -9.53 -9.15
N CYS A 92 -5.00 -8.57 -8.96
CA CYS A 92 -4.82 -7.21 -9.49
C CYS A 92 -3.61 -6.50 -8.88
N MET A 93 -3.46 -6.56 -7.55
CA MET A 93 -2.31 -5.95 -6.87
C MET A 93 -1.00 -6.62 -7.27
N LEU A 94 -0.97 -7.95 -7.42
CA LEU A 94 0.18 -8.67 -7.93
C LEU A 94 0.56 -8.17 -9.32
N THR A 95 -0.42 -8.02 -10.22
CA THR A 95 -0.20 -7.50 -11.58
C THR A 95 0.42 -6.11 -11.55
N ILE A 96 -0.07 -5.21 -10.70
CA ILE A 96 0.45 -3.84 -10.55
C ILE A 96 1.87 -3.84 -9.98
N LEU A 97 2.13 -4.63 -8.94
CA LEU A 97 3.42 -4.66 -8.24
C LEU A 97 4.50 -5.38 -9.03
N THR A 98 4.13 -6.28 -9.94
CA THR A 98 5.08 -6.99 -10.83
C THR A 98 5.13 -6.43 -12.25
N ASP A 99 4.42 -5.32 -12.52
CA ASP A 99 4.39 -4.69 -13.84
C ASP A 99 5.77 -4.20 -14.26
N SER A 100 6.16 -4.38 -15.52
CA SER A 100 7.49 -3.96 -16.02
C SER A 100 7.77 -2.45 -15.94
N ASN A 101 6.74 -1.60 -15.77
CA ASN A 101 6.87 -0.17 -15.63
C ASN A 101 7.01 0.26 -14.18
N LEU A 102 8.18 0.79 -13.83
CA LEU A 102 8.48 1.25 -12.47
C LEU A 102 7.50 2.31 -11.93
N GLN A 103 6.82 3.08 -12.77
CA GLN A 103 5.82 4.05 -12.29
C GLN A 103 4.52 3.36 -11.86
N VAL A 104 4.14 2.25 -12.52
CA VAL A 104 2.99 1.42 -12.14
C VAL A 104 3.28 0.76 -10.80
N GLN A 105 4.48 0.17 -10.64
CA GLN A 105 4.90 -0.40 -9.36
C GLN A 105 4.95 0.68 -8.25
N ALA A 106 5.56 1.83 -8.53
CA ALA A 106 5.73 2.91 -7.56
C ALA A 106 4.39 3.49 -7.08
N ILE A 107 3.41 3.70 -7.97
CA ILE A 107 2.09 4.18 -7.56
C ILE A 107 1.34 3.12 -6.75
N GLY A 108 1.48 1.84 -7.10
CA GLY A 108 0.98 0.70 -6.31
C GLY A 108 1.47 0.73 -4.87
N LEU A 109 2.79 0.82 -4.69
CA LEU A 109 3.40 0.90 -3.36
C LEU A 109 3.05 2.17 -2.60
N GLN A 110 3.01 3.33 -3.29
CA GLN A 110 2.67 4.60 -2.67
C GLN A 110 1.23 4.59 -2.11
N VAL A 111 0.28 4.07 -2.89
CA VAL A 111 -1.11 3.94 -2.44
C VAL A 111 -1.21 2.94 -1.29
N LEU A 112 -0.57 1.77 -1.40
CA LEU A 112 -0.58 0.77 -0.33
C LEU A 112 -0.04 1.35 0.99
N LYS A 113 1.10 2.04 0.93
CA LYS A 113 1.69 2.77 2.07
C LYS A 113 0.73 3.80 2.64
N SER A 114 0.04 4.57 1.78
CA SER A 114 -0.95 5.56 2.21
C SER A 114 -2.13 4.92 2.94
N VAL A 115 -2.67 3.81 2.42
CA VAL A 115 -3.78 3.09 3.04
C VAL A 115 -3.37 2.54 4.41
N VAL A 116 -2.19 1.93 4.51
CA VAL A 116 -1.65 1.44 5.79
C VAL A 116 -1.52 2.58 6.80
N LEU A 117 -0.99 3.74 6.42
CA LEU A 117 -0.85 4.90 7.30
C LEU A 117 -2.18 5.52 7.74
N LYS A 118 -3.18 5.56 6.85
CA LYS A 118 -4.51 6.12 7.14
C LYS A 118 -5.35 5.22 8.04
N SER A 119 -4.98 3.94 8.18
CA SER A 119 -5.76 2.99 8.95
C SER A 119 -5.50 3.12 10.46
N ASN A 120 -6.51 3.56 11.22
CA ASN A 120 -6.41 3.78 12.67
C ASN A 120 -6.62 2.51 13.52
N ASN A 121 -7.13 1.42 12.92
CA ASN A 121 -7.34 0.09 13.53
C ASN A 121 -6.98 -1.01 12.52
N MET A 122 -6.04 -1.89 12.88
CA MET A 122 -5.58 -2.99 12.03
C MET A 122 -6.38 -4.30 12.16
N GLU A 123 -7.28 -4.43 13.14
CA GLU A 123 -8.27 -5.53 13.20
C GLU A 123 -9.13 -5.58 11.92
N ASP A 124 -9.28 -4.44 11.23
CA ASP A 124 -10.05 -4.28 10.00
C ASP A 124 -9.26 -4.56 8.70
N ASN A 125 -7.97 -4.88 8.78
CA ASN A 125 -7.05 -4.89 7.62
C ASN A 125 -6.51 -6.28 7.28
N SER A 126 -7.24 -7.35 7.63
CA SER A 126 -6.88 -8.71 7.26
C SER A 126 -6.66 -8.88 5.74
N SER A 127 -7.37 -8.11 4.92
CA SER A 127 -7.17 -8.05 3.46
C SER A 127 -5.80 -7.53 3.05
N ILE A 128 -5.21 -6.59 3.81
CA ILE A 128 -3.90 -6.02 3.49
C ILE A 128 -2.81 -7.08 3.62
N VAL A 129 -2.95 -8.02 4.56
CA VAL A 129 -2.04 -9.18 4.74
C VAL A 129 -1.87 -9.97 3.43
N PHE A 130 -2.94 -10.13 2.64
CA PHE A 130 -2.89 -10.88 1.38
C PHE A 130 -2.06 -10.16 0.32
N PHE A 131 -2.20 -8.84 0.19
CA PHE A 131 -1.37 -8.04 -0.74
C PHE A 131 0.11 -8.06 -0.36
N ILE A 132 0.43 -8.29 0.91
CA ILE A 132 1.79 -8.32 1.42
C ILE A 132 2.50 -9.64 1.10
N GLY A 133 1.75 -10.75 0.98
CA GLY A 133 2.28 -12.00 0.45
C GLY A 133 2.92 -11.81 -0.93
N GLU A 134 2.31 -10.95 -1.75
CA GLU A 134 2.80 -10.63 -3.10
C GLU A 134 4.02 -9.71 -3.10
N LEU A 135 4.31 -8.98 -2.02
CA LEU A 135 5.56 -8.22 -1.90
C LEU A 135 6.80 -9.15 -1.87
N LYS A 136 6.62 -10.44 -1.52
CA LYS A 136 7.71 -11.44 -1.58
C LYS A 136 8.03 -11.90 -3.00
N SER A 137 7.08 -11.83 -3.93
CA SER A 137 7.27 -12.31 -5.31
C SER A 137 7.92 -11.26 -6.22
N MET A 138 8.10 -10.03 -5.73
CA MET A 138 8.71 -8.95 -6.49
C MET A 138 10.18 -9.26 -6.84
N THR A 139 10.46 -9.23 -8.14
CA THR A 139 11.75 -9.63 -8.72
C THR A 139 12.79 -8.51 -8.64
N LYS A 140 14.05 -8.92 -8.74
CA LYS A 140 15.31 -8.19 -8.45
C LYS A 140 15.60 -6.97 -9.34
N GLU A 141 14.65 -6.50 -10.13
CA GLU A 141 14.92 -5.59 -11.25
C GLU A 141 14.97 -4.10 -10.85
N SER A 142 14.46 -3.74 -9.67
CA SER A 142 14.54 -2.35 -9.19
C SER A 142 14.82 -2.22 -7.70
N VAL A 143 16.01 -1.73 -7.38
CA VAL A 143 16.47 -1.43 -6.02
C VAL A 143 15.54 -0.45 -5.29
N VAL A 144 15.04 0.57 -5.99
CA VAL A 144 14.17 1.61 -5.39
C VAL A 144 12.86 0.99 -4.92
N ILE A 145 12.29 0.11 -5.74
CA ILE A 145 11.03 -0.55 -5.46
C ILE A 145 11.19 -1.51 -4.26
N VAL A 146 12.24 -2.32 -4.25
CA VAL A 146 12.52 -3.22 -3.11
C VAL A 146 12.73 -2.42 -1.81
N GLY A 147 13.37 -1.25 -1.88
CA GLY A 147 13.51 -0.35 -0.73
C GLY A 147 12.17 0.18 -0.20
N GLU A 148 11.24 0.53 -1.08
CA GLU A 148 9.87 0.92 -0.68
C GLU A 148 9.06 -0.27 -0.14
N CYS A 149 9.23 -1.48 -0.67
CA CYS A 149 8.61 -2.69 -0.12
C CYS A 149 9.05 -2.95 1.33
N LEU A 150 10.35 -2.80 1.62
CA LEU A 150 10.86 -2.91 2.99
C LEU A 150 10.25 -1.85 3.92
N GLN A 151 10.05 -0.63 3.43
CA GLN A 151 9.39 0.42 4.21
C GLN A 151 7.92 0.09 4.50
N VAL A 152 7.21 -0.48 3.51
CA VAL A 152 5.82 -0.94 3.71
C VAL A 152 5.77 -2.07 4.74
N LEU A 153 6.61 -3.09 4.63
CA LEU A 153 6.71 -4.19 5.61
C LEU A 153 7.04 -3.70 7.02
N MET A 154 8.00 -2.79 7.16
CA MET A 154 8.33 -2.17 8.45
C MET A 154 7.12 -1.41 9.00
N LEU A 155 6.45 -0.61 8.16
CA LEU A 155 5.30 0.17 8.59
C LEU A 155 4.19 -0.74 9.12
N LEU A 156 3.83 -1.77 8.37
CA LEU A 156 2.84 -2.79 8.76
C LEU A 156 3.17 -3.44 10.09
N GLN A 157 4.43 -3.83 10.28
CA GLN A 157 4.91 -4.37 11.54
C GLN A 157 4.69 -3.38 12.69
N THR A 158 4.98 -2.10 12.48
CA THR A 158 4.90 -1.08 13.56
C THR A 158 3.48 -0.63 13.87
N VAL A 159 2.58 -0.56 12.88
CA VAL A 159 1.20 -0.06 13.07
C VAL A 159 0.22 -1.16 13.49
N SER A 160 0.58 -2.43 13.30
CA SER A 160 -0.23 -3.57 13.73
C SER A 160 -0.37 -3.60 15.25
N LYS A 161 -1.58 -3.89 15.74
CA LYS A 161 -1.86 -4.03 17.19
C LYS A 161 -1.81 -5.47 17.66
N GLU A 162 -2.11 -6.41 16.77
CA GLU A 162 -2.08 -7.84 17.06
C GLU A 162 -0.65 -8.39 17.01
N SER A 163 -0.24 -9.03 18.11
CA SER A 163 1.09 -9.64 18.28
C SER A 163 1.40 -10.66 17.17
N ASP A 164 0.41 -11.44 16.74
CA ASP A 164 0.60 -12.45 15.69
C ASP A 164 0.83 -11.80 14.32
N CYS A 165 0.09 -10.74 13.98
CA CYS A 165 0.33 -9.94 12.79
C CYS A 165 1.71 -9.26 12.82
N GLN A 166 2.09 -8.65 13.95
CA GLN A 166 3.42 -8.04 14.13
C GLN A 166 4.54 -9.06 13.92
N ARG A 167 4.39 -10.27 14.46
CA ARG A 167 5.34 -11.37 14.28
C ARG A 167 5.38 -11.85 12.83
N GLY A 168 4.22 -11.98 12.18
CA GLY A 168 4.11 -12.33 10.77
C GLY A 168 4.87 -11.34 9.89
N PHE A 169 4.60 -10.05 10.02
CA PHE A 169 5.29 -9.00 9.27
C PHE A 169 6.79 -8.94 9.57
N MET A 170 7.20 -9.16 10.82
CA MET A 170 8.61 -9.28 11.17
C MET A 170 9.28 -10.46 10.45
N SER A 171 8.63 -11.62 10.34
CA SER A 171 9.15 -12.77 9.56
C SER A 171 9.35 -12.40 8.10
N LEU A 172 8.33 -11.83 7.46
CA LEU A 172 8.42 -11.43 6.04
C LEU A 172 9.53 -10.40 5.82
N PHE A 173 9.64 -9.42 6.72
CA PHE A 173 10.66 -8.37 6.67
C PHE A 173 12.08 -8.96 6.76
N LEU A 174 12.34 -9.85 7.72
CA LEU A 174 13.65 -10.46 7.90
C LEU A 174 14.00 -11.43 6.76
N GLU A 175 13.03 -12.17 6.23
CA GLU A 175 13.22 -12.99 5.03
C GLU A 175 13.61 -12.14 3.81
N ALA A 176 12.95 -10.99 3.61
CA ALA A 176 13.31 -10.04 2.55
C ALA A 176 14.74 -9.51 2.71
N ILE A 177 15.18 -9.21 3.94
CA ILE A 177 16.56 -8.79 4.21
C ILE A 177 17.54 -9.92 3.88
N VAL A 178 17.25 -11.15 4.28
CA VAL A 178 18.08 -12.30 3.92
C VAL A 178 18.22 -12.39 2.41
N MET A 179 17.13 -12.29 1.65
CA MET A 179 17.19 -12.30 0.18
C MET A 179 18.06 -11.19 -0.41
N ILE A 180 17.99 -9.96 0.12
CA ILE A 180 18.82 -8.82 -0.33
C ILE A 180 20.30 -9.08 -0.10
N PHE A 181 20.66 -9.62 1.07
CA PHE A 181 22.05 -9.88 1.44
C PHE A 181 22.60 -11.18 0.83
N SER A 182 21.73 -12.10 0.40
CA SER A 182 22.10 -13.32 -0.32
C SER A 182 22.18 -13.13 -1.85
N ALA A 183 21.70 -12.00 -2.39
CA ALA A 183 21.89 -11.66 -3.80
C ALA A 183 23.40 -11.47 -4.08
N SER A 184 23.91 -12.17 -5.09
CA SER A 184 25.35 -12.48 -5.29
C SER A 184 26.28 -11.26 -5.16
N GLU A 185 27.48 -11.52 -4.62
CA GLU A 185 28.55 -10.54 -4.43
C GLU A 185 29.09 -9.95 -5.74
N ASP A 186 28.87 -10.62 -6.88
CA ASP A 186 29.40 -10.25 -8.20
C ASP A 186 28.84 -8.91 -8.76
N ASN A 187 27.72 -8.42 -8.23
CA ASN A 187 27.07 -7.19 -8.65
C ASN A 187 27.12 -6.12 -7.56
N CYS A 188 28.32 -5.76 -7.10
CA CYS A 188 28.55 -4.67 -6.15
C CYS A 188 28.32 -3.29 -6.82
N SER A 189 27.12 -3.07 -7.38
CA SER A 189 26.70 -1.76 -7.86
C SER A 189 26.35 -0.87 -6.67
N GLN A 190 26.49 0.44 -6.85
CA GLN A 190 26.13 1.43 -5.83
C GLN A 190 24.68 1.23 -5.35
N GLU A 191 23.77 0.90 -6.26
CA GLU A 191 22.35 0.68 -5.98
C GLU A 191 22.15 -0.51 -5.01
N VAL A 192 22.87 -1.61 -5.20
CA VAL A 192 22.80 -2.77 -4.29
C VAL A 192 23.36 -2.43 -2.90
N ASN A 193 24.33 -1.53 -2.81
CA ASN A 193 24.81 -1.05 -1.51
C ASN A 193 23.82 -0.08 -0.85
N ASP A 194 23.16 0.78 -1.62
CA ASP A 194 22.13 1.70 -1.11
C ASP A 194 20.94 0.95 -0.50
N ILE A 195 20.55 -0.18 -1.10
CA ILE A 195 19.49 -1.02 -0.53
C ILE A 195 19.92 -1.77 0.71
N ARG A 196 21.15 -2.31 0.76
CA ARG A 196 21.71 -2.93 1.96
C ARG A 196 21.78 -1.93 3.11
N ASN A 197 22.22 -0.70 2.84
CA ASN A 197 22.23 0.39 3.81
C ASN A 197 20.82 0.76 4.28
N THR A 198 19.85 0.79 3.38
CA THR A 198 18.44 1.00 3.73
C THR A 198 17.93 -0.12 4.63
N ALA A 199 18.19 -1.38 4.31
CA ALA A 199 17.84 -2.53 5.14
C ALA A 199 18.49 -2.44 6.53
N ILE A 200 19.78 -2.13 6.63
CA ILE A 200 20.51 -1.93 7.90
C ILE A 200 19.84 -0.85 8.76
N ARG A 201 19.49 0.29 8.14
CA ARG A 201 18.82 1.40 8.83
C ARG A 201 17.43 1.02 9.34
N LEU A 202 16.64 0.30 8.54
CA LEU A 202 15.30 -0.15 8.93
C LEU A 202 15.36 -1.21 10.05
N VAL A 203 16.33 -2.12 10.02
CA VAL A 203 16.59 -3.07 11.13
C VAL A 203 16.97 -2.32 12.40
N SER A 204 17.84 -1.30 12.30
CA SER A 204 18.21 -0.48 13.47
C SER A 204 16.98 0.17 14.09
N HIS A 205 16.15 0.80 13.25
CA HIS A 205 14.92 1.45 13.69
C HIS A 205 13.97 0.47 14.41
N LEU A 206 13.76 -0.73 13.86
CA LEU A 206 12.93 -1.75 14.51
C LEU A 206 13.51 -2.26 15.82
N ALA A 207 14.84 -2.37 15.93
CA ALA A 207 15.50 -2.78 17.17
C ALA A 207 15.42 -1.72 18.28
N GLN A 208 15.28 -0.44 17.91
CA GLN A 208 15.11 0.67 18.86
C GLN A 208 13.68 0.78 19.39
N ILE A 209 12.68 0.23 18.70
CA ILE A 209 11.28 0.22 19.15
C ILE A 209 11.09 -0.97 20.12
N PRO A 210 10.75 -0.76 21.41
CA PRO A 210 10.70 -1.85 22.39
C PRO A 210 9.75 -3.00 22.05
N SER A 211 8.56 -2.69 21.51
CA SER A 211 7.60 -3.71 21.07
C SER A 211 8.13 -4.53 19.90
N SER A 212 8.72 -3.87 18.90
CA SER A 212 9.29 -4.53 17.72
C SER A 212 10.55 -5.33 18.03
N ALA A 213 11.39 -4.87 18.97
CA ALA A 213 12.62 -5.56 19.37
C ALA A 213 12.37 -6.95 19.96
N GLY A 214 11.27 -7.10 20.73
CA GLY A 214 10.82 -8.41 21.22
C GLY A 214 10.50 -9.37 20.07
N HIS A 215 9.68 -8.93 19.12
CA HIS A 215 9.34 -9.73 17.95
C HIS A 215 10.54 -10.02 17.04
N LEU A 216 11.46 -9.07 16.88
CA LEU A 216 12.70 -9.26 16.15
C LEU A 216 13.51 -10.42 16.75
N LYS A 217 13.70 -10.43 18.07
CA LYS A 217 14.40 -11.52 18.77
C LYS A 217 13.68 -12.86 18.58
N ASP A 218 12.36 -12.88 18.78
CA ASP A 218 11.56 -14.11 18.72
C ASP A 218 11.62 -14.75 17.32
N VAL A 219 11.42 -13.94 16.28
CA VAL A 219 11.49 -14.41 14.89
C VAL A 219 12.90 -14.84 14.52
N LEU A 220 13.92 -14.09 14.93
CA LEU A 220 15.32 -14.49 14.71
C LEU A 220 15.59 -15.88 15.29
N LEU A 221 15.11 -16.20 16.50
CA LEU A 221 15.32 -17.51 17.11
C LEU A 221 14.65 -18.66 16.34
N LEU A 222 13.59 -18.38 15.58
CA LEU A 222 12.89 -19.37 14.75
C LEU A 222 13.56 -19.61 13.38
N MET A 223 14.50 -18.75 12.97
CA MET A 223 15.18 -18.87 11.67
C MET A 223 16.31 -19.90 11.69
N SER A 224 16.65 -20.41 10.49
CA SER A 224 17.81 -21.30 10.29
C SER A 224 19.11 -20.63 10.77
N GLU A 225 20.09 -21.43 11.17
CA GLU A 225 21.37 -20.90 11.66
C GLU A 225 22.08 -19.99 10.64
N THR A 226 22.05 -20.36 9.35
CA THR A 226 22.61 -19.55 8.27
C THR A 226 21.97 -18.17 8.18
N HIS A 227 20.62 -18.09 8.18
CA HIS A 227 19.91 -16.82 8.12
C HIS A 227 20.14 -15.97 9.38
N ARG A 228 20.18 -16.61 10.55
CA ARG A 228 20.50 -15.92 11.82
C ARG A 228 21.88 -15.30 11.80
N GLN A 229 22.91 -16.01 11.32
CA GLN A 229 24.27 -15.48 11.26
C GLN A 229 24.38 -14.27 10.31
N GLN A 230 23.71 -14.35 9.16
CA GLN A 230 23.65 -13.25 8.19
C GLN A 230 22.97 -12.02 8.81
N LEU A 231 21.81 -12.19 9.45
CA LEU A 231 21.09 -11.10 10.13
C LEU A 231 21.84 -10.56 11.35
N GLN A 232 22.59 -11.38 12.08
CA GLN A 232 23.49 -10.90 13.14
C GLN A 232 24.57 -9.97 12.59
N GLY A 233 25.09 -10.26 11.39
CA GLY A 233 25.98 -9.34 10.66
C GLY A 233 25.30 -7.99 10.40
N VAL A 234 24.06 -8.01 9.91
CA VAL A 234 23.25 -6.80 9.67
C VAL A 234 23.01 -6.02 10.96
N ILE A 235 22.60 -6.68 12.05
CA ILE A 235 22.36 -6.05 13.36
C ILE A 235 23.64 -5.42 13.92
N ARG A 236 24.79 -6.10 13.81
CA ARG A 236 26.07 -5.51 14.21
C ARG A 236 26.39 -4.25 13.40
N ALA A 237 26.15 -4.28 12.09
CA ALA A 237 26.34 -3.11 11.23
C ALA A 237 25.38 -1.96 11.60
N SER A 238 24.13 -2.27 11.96
CA SER A 238 23.14 -1.29 12.43
C SER A 238 23.62 -0.54 13.67
N VAL A 239 24.20 -1.24 14.65
CA VAL A 239 24.73 -0.63 15.89
C VAL A 239 25.93 0.28 15.63
N THR A 240 26.78 -0.06 14.65
CA THR A 240 27.93 0.78 14.28
C THR A 240 27.53 2.04 13.51
N LEU A 241 26.43 1.99 12.74
CA LEU A 241 25.93 3.14 11.98
C LEU A 241 25.42 4.26 12.93
N ASP A 242 24.74 3.89 14.02
CA ASP A 242 24.21 4.80 15.03
C ASP A 242 25.30 5.63 15.76
N HIS A 243 26.54 5.14 15.80
CA HIS A 243 27.65 5.87 16.45
C HIS A 243 28.33 6.90 15.55
N SER A 244 27.96 6.96 14.27
CA SER A 244 28.62 7.82 13.26
C SER A 244 27.76 8.98 12.76
N VAL A 245 26.46 9.02 13.05
CA VAL A 245 25.52 9.98 12.46
C VAL A 245 24.91 10.89 13.52
N GLY A 246 25.59 12.01 13.78
CA GLY A 246 24.88 13.23 14.14
C GLY A 246 24.02 13.68 12.94
N GLU A 247 22.75 13.99 13.22
CA GLU A 247 21.77 14.62 12.34
C GLU A 247 22.21 14.83 10.88
N THR A 248 21.92 13.87 10.00
CA THR A 248 21.91 14.16 8.56
C THR A 248 20.57 13.76 7.98
N LYS A 249 19.81 14.81 7.63
CA LYS A 249 18.56 14.74 6.87
C LYS A 249 18.75 13.84 5.66
N SER A 250 17.84 12.89 5.53
CA SER A 250 17.68 12.02 4.36
C SER A 250 17.74 12.83 3.06
N VAL A 251 18.77 12.59 2.24
CA VAL A 251 18.83 13.01 0.84
C VAL A 251 18.66 11.74 -0.01
N ALA A 252 17.42 11.28 -0.12
CA ALA A 252 16.99 10.47 -1.24
C ALA A 252 15.98 11.31 -2.02
N PRO A 253 16.07 11.43 -3.36
CA PRO A 253 15.08 12.16 -4.12
C PRO A 253 13.73 11.46 -3.95
N PRO A 254 12.71 12.13 -3.41
CA PRO A 254 11.39 11.53 -3.31
C PRO A 254 10.88 11.24 -4.72
N LEU A 255 10.36 10.04 -4.96
CA LEU A 255 9.40 9.84 -6.05
C LEU A 255 8.07 10.49 -5.62
N GLU A 256 8.07 11.82 -5.54
CA GLU A 256 6.91 12.63 -5.20
C GLU A 256 6.01 12.76 -6.44
N ILE A 257 5.11 11.80 -6.63
CA ILE A 257 3.84 12.10 -7.29
C ILE A 257 2.97 12.72 -6.19
N LYS A 258 2.93 14.05 -6.14
CA LYS A 258 2.02 14.78 -5.25
C LYS A 258 0.58 14.49 -5.69
N LEU A 259 -0.10 13.59 -4.99
CA LEU A 259 -1.56 13.50 -5.07
C LEU A 259 -2.17 14.74 -4.40
N PRO A 260 -3.20 15.36 -5.01
CA PRO A 260 -3.96 16.41 -4.35
C PRO A 260 -4.67 15.86 -3.11
N VAL A 261 -4.60 16.63 -2.02
CA VAL A 261 -5.40 16.38 -0.81
C VAL A 261 -6.88 16.60 -1.15
N PRO A 262 -7.79 15.67 -0.83
CA PRO A 262 -9.23 15.91 -0.94
C PRO A 262 -9.63 17.12 -0.08
N LEU A 263 -10.31 18.09 -0.69
CA LEU A 263 -10.87 19.26 -0.03
C LEU A 263 -12.03 18.83 0.86
N GLU A 264 -11.76 18.44 2.10
CA GLU A 264 -12.78 18.41 3.16
C GLU A 264 -12.94 19.80 3.77
N MET A 265 -14.15 20.34 3.60
CA MET A 265 -14.80 21.43 4.34
C MET A 265 -13.86 22.53 4.88
N ARG A 266 -13.52 23.47 4.01
CA ARG A 266 -13.29 24.84 4.49
C ARG A 266 -14.66 25.44 4.78
N ARG A 267 -14.99 25.58 6.07
CA ARG A 267 -16.06 26.49 6.51
C ARG A 267 -15.84 27.83 5.82
N GLU A 268 -16.84 28.25 5.05
CA GLU A 268 -16.92 29.59 4.48
C GLU A 268 -17.03 30.58 5.64
N ASP A 269 -15.94 31.32 5.88
CA ASP A 269 -16.03 32.64 6.48
C ASP A 269 -15.50 33.64 5.44
N ASN A 270 -16.46 34.38 4.88
CA ASN A 270 -16.36 35.76 4.39
C ASN A 270 -15.28 36.09 3.33
N ALA A 271 -15.71 36.15 2.07
CA ALA A 271 -15.71 37.40 1.27
C ALA A 271 -16.09 37.11 -0.18
N LEU A 272 -17.27 37.56 -0.60
CA LEU A 272 -17.70 37.61 -1.99
C LEU A 272 -17.23 38.92 -2.63
N PRO A 273 -16.72 38.92 -3.87
CA PRO A 273 -16.86 40.08 -4.75
C PRO A 273 -17.90 39.78 -5.83
N SER A 274 -18.93 40.63 -5.83
CA SER A 274 -19.94 40.77 -6.88
C SER A 274 -19.32 40.96 -8.27
N ALA A 275 -19.74 40.14 -9.24
CA ALA A 275 -20.11 40.61 -10.58
C ALA A 275 -20.89 39.53 -11.33
N THR A 276 -21.90 39.98 -12.09
CA THR A 276 -22.72 39.23 -13.07
C THR A 276 -24.05 38.67 -12.55
N GLN A 277 -24.96 39.59 -12.20
CA GLN A 277 -26.40 39.30 -12.23
C GLN A 277 -26.88 39.27 -13.70
N VAL A 278 -27.24 38.08 -14.20
CA VAL A 278 -28.12 37.94 -15.35
C VAL A 278 -29.54 37.76 -14.82
N LYS A 279 -30.38 38.78 -15.04
CA LYS A 279 -31.82 38.77 -14.78
C LYS A 279 -32.49 37.65 -15.59
N LEU A 280 -33.10 36.68 -14.93
CA LEU A 280 -34.26 35.97 -15.47
C LEU A 280 -35.50 36.42 -14.68
N LYS A 281 -36.34 37.24 -15.31
CA LYS A 281 -37.68 37.56 -14.80
C LYS A 281 -38.56 36.32 -14.95
N GLN A 282 -39.02 35.76 -13.83
CA GLN A 282 -40.23 34.94 -13.81
C GLN A 282 -41.44 35.87 -13.99
N GLN A 283 -42.29 35.53 -14.95
CA GLN A 283 -43.63 36.06 -15.07
C GLN A 283 -44.49 34.89 -15.54
N ASN A 284 -45.32 34.35 -14.65
CA ASN A 284 -46.52 33.59 -14.99
C ASN A 284 -47.36 33.43 -13.72
N GLU A 285 -48.27 34.38 -13.53
CA GLU A 285 -49.55 34.15 -12.87
C GLU A 285 -50.66 34.45 -13.91
N GLU A 286 -51.66 33.57 -13.88
CA GLU A 286 -53.02 33.70 -14.43
C GLU A 286 -53.25 33.58 -15.94
N ARG A 287 -53.66 32.36 -16.35
CA ARG A 287 -55.04 32.16 -16.82
C ARG A 287 -55.52 30.73 -16.65
#